data_AF-A0A7X7S1I5-F1
#
_entry.id   AF-A0A7X7S1I5-F1
#
_cell.length_a   1.000
_cell.length_b   1.000
_cell.length_c   1.000
_cell.angle_alpha   90.00
_cell.angle_beta   90.00
_cell.angle_gamma   90.00
#
_symmetry.space_group_name_H-M   'P 1'
#
loop_
_entity.id
_entity.type
_entity.pdbx_description
1 polymer ?
#
loop_
_entity_poly.entity_id
_entity_poly.type
_entity_poly.pdbx_seq_one_letter_code
_entity_poly.pdbx_strand_id
1 'polypeptide(L)'
;KIRGLKEPSSKRVKDIIESDLNDLKATILQDDQMLKAMPGNVEPEVINKVLIPKIIKVRYPELTEDEVEEVRQHVVVDSVLKKAEIKETGDQHFIRMADTFVNIDDLHIDLIDRVNPFQKAFEVLSKSVTAKVLKVIQESIEATRIQMDFEEAKILWPKIQEFMKTLNREPSLHSNDPLERRMAECIVYLKEEKRKKAASNG
;
A
#
# COMPACT_ATOMS: atom_id res chain seq x y z
N LYS A 1 -25.07 14.50 -9.90
CA LYS A 1 -23.88 15.37 -10.14
C LYS A 1 -23.18 15.55 -8.81
N ILE A 2 -21.86 15.39 -8.74
CA ILE A 2 -21.09 15.58 -7.49
C ILE A 2 -20.76 17.06 -7.37
N ARG A 3 -21.05 17.67 -6.21
CA ARG A 3 -20.72 19.07 -5.97
C ARG A 3 -19.22 19.21 -5.72
N GLY A 4 -18.58 20.17 -6.40
CA GLY A 4 -17.15 20.47 -6.27
C GLY A 4 -16.20 19.62 -7.12
N LEU A 5 -16.72 18.69 -7.93
CA LEU A 5 -15.90 17.91 -8.87
C LEU A 5 -15.45 18.80 -10.04
N LYS A 6 -14.14 18.91 -10.26
CA LYS A 6 -13.55 19.65 -11.38
C LYS A 6 -13.81 18.92 -12.71
N GLU A 7 -14.16 19.69 -13.74
CA GLU A 7 -14.26 19.17 -15.11
C GLU A 7 -12.88 19.12 -15.78
N PRO A 8 -12.65 18.19 -16.71
CA PRO A 8 -11.37 18.08 -17.44
C PRO A 8 -11.06 19.38 -18.20
N SER A 9 -9.94 20.03 -17.86
CA SER A 9 -9.52 21.27 -18.50
C SER A 9 -8.79 21.05 -19.83
N SER A 10 -8.19 19.87 -20.02
CA SER A 10 -7.43 19.53 -21.24
C SER A 10 -7.88 18.22 -21.87
N LYS A 11 -7.60 18.09 -23.18
CA LYS A 11 -7.83 16.83 -23.91
C LYS A 11 -7.06 15.67 -23.25
N ARG A 12 -5.86 15.94 -22.75
CA ARG A 12 -5.04 14.93 -22.07
C ARG A 12 -5.71 14.41 -20.81
N VAL A 13 -6.22 15.30 -19.95
CA VAL A 13 -6.96 14.91 -18.74
C VAL A 13 -8.20 14.10 -19.10
N LYS A 14 -8.93 14.53 -20.13
CA LYS A 14 -10.11 13.81 -20.61
C LYS A 14 -9.76 12.39 -21.10
N ASP A 15 -8.71 12.25 -21.91
CA ASP A 15 -8.24 10.96 -22.41
C ASP A 15 -7.84 10.03 -21.25
N ILE A 16 -7.19 10.57 -20.21
CA ILE A 16 -6.82 9.81 -19.01
C ILE A 16 -8.06 9.30 -18.28
N ILE A 17 -9.06 10.17 -18.08
CA ILE A 17 -10.28 9.84 -17.35
C ILE A 17 -11.13 8.81 -18.10
N GLU A 18 -11.20 8.90 -19.43
CA GLU A 18 -12.04 8.02 -20.25
C GLU A 18 -11.38 6.67 -20.54
N SER A 19 -10.06 6.65 -20.77
CA SER A 19 -9.37 5.45 -21.28
C SER A 19 -8.36 4.84 -20.29
N ASP A 20 -7.59 5.65 -19.58
CA ASP A 20 -6.50 5.16 -18.72
C ASP A 20 -6.90 4.98 -17.25
N LEU A 21 -8.09 5.41 -16.84
CA LEU A 21 -8.47 5.48 -15.43
C LEU A 21 -8.34 4.15 -14.69
N ASN A 22 -8.68 3.03 -15.36
CA ASN A 22 -8.53 1.69 -14.77
C ASN A 22 -7.05 1.30 -14.59
N ASP A 23 -6.19 1.65 -15.54
CA ASP A 23 -4.76 1.34 -15.48
C ASP A 23 -4.03 2.24 -14.45
N LEU A 24 -4.43 3.51 -14.36
CA LEU A 24 -3.98 4.43 -13.33
C LEU A 24 -4.34 3.91 -11.93
N LYS A 25 -5.57 3.39 -11.72
CA LYS A 25 -5.94 2.74 -10.45
C LYS A 25 -5.09 1.52 -10.15
N ALA A 26 -4.80 0.69 -11.15
CA ALA A 26 -3.93 -0.46 -10.97
C ALA A 26 -2.51 -0.03 -10.55
N THR A 27 -1.99 1.02 -11.17
CA THR A 27 -0.69 1.61 -10.81
C THR A 27 -0.69 2.12 -9.38
N ILE A 28 -1.73 2.86 -8.98
CA ILE A 28 -1.87 3.35 -7.60
C ILE A 28 -1.92 2.19 -6.61
N LEU A 29 -2.67 1.12 -6.93
CA LEU A 29 -2.77 -0.06 -6.07
C LEU A 29 -1.45 -0.84 -5.93
N GLN A 30 -0.58 -0.79 -6.94
CA GLN A 30 0.70 -1.49 -6.97
C GLN A 30 1.86 -0.67 -6.39
N ASP A 31 1.65 0.62 -6.12
CA ASP A 31 2.68 1.49 -5.56
C ASP A 31 3.09 1.08 -4.13
N ASP A 32 4.39 1.00 -3.88
CA ASP A 32 4.95 0.55 -2.59
C ASP A 32 4.55 1.45 -1.41
N GLN A 33 4.44 2.77 -1.62
CA GLN A 33 4.01 3.69 -0.56
C GLN A 33 2.52 3.50 -0.28
N MET A 34 1.73 3.33 -1.34
CA MET A 34 0.30 3.05 -1.22
C MET A 34 0.06 1.71 -0.50
N LEU A 35 0.77 0.64 -0.86
CA LEU A 35 0.66 -0.68 -0.21
C LEU A 35 0.97 -0.63 1.30
N LYS A 36 1.91 0.23 1.72
CA LYS A 36 2.24 0.46 3.13
C LYS A 36 1.21 1.32 3.87
N ALA A 37 0.48 2.17 3.13
CA ALA A 37 -0.53 3.07 3.67
C ALA A 37 -1.91 2.40 3.84
N MET A 38 -2.25 1.47 2.95
CA MET A 38 -3.55 0.77 2.93
C MET A 38 -3.97 0.00 4.20
N PRO A 39 -3.08 -0.55 5.06
CA PRO A 39 -3.47 -1.27 6.27
C PRO A 39 -4.16 -0.42 7.36
N GLY A 40 -4.45 0.86 7.09
CA GLY A 40 -5.05 1.79 8.05
C GLY A 40 -4.02 2.60 8.85
N ASN A 41 -2.73 2.49 8.49
CA ASN A 41 -1.63 3.22 9.14
C ASN A 41 -1.57 4.69 8.72
N VAL A 42 -2.30 5.08 7.68
CA VAL A 42 -2.27 6.41 7.08
C VAL A 42 -3.71 6.91 6.92
N GLU A 43 -3.92 8.18 7.27
CA GLU A 43 -5.24 8.81 7.17
C GLU A 43 -5.73 8.89 5.71
N PRO A 44 -7.03 8.71 5.45
CA PRO A 44 -7.60 8.82 4.10
C PRO A 44 -7.28 10.13 3.39
N GLU A 45 -7.22 11.24 4.13
CA GLU A 45 -6.87 12.54 3.55
C GLU A 45 -5.42 12.57 3.03
N VAL A 46 -4.48 11.91 3.72
CA VAL A 46 -3.08 11.82 3.26
C VAL A 46 -2.98 10.94 2.03
N ILE A 47 -3.73 9.83 1.98
CA ILE A 47 -3.84 8.99 0.79
C ILE A 47 -4.35 9.82 -0.40
N ASN A 48 -5.48 10.50 -0.21
CA ASN A 48 -6.21 11.18 -1.26
C ASN A 48 -5.53 12.46 -1.73
N LYS A 49 -4.94 13.26 -0.83
CA LYS A 49 -4.35 14.58 -1.13
C LYS A 49 -2.84 14.56 -1.30
N VAL A 50 -2.14 13.48 -0.93
CA VAL A 50 -0.67 13.41 -1.02
C VAL A 50 -0.20 12.22 -1.86
N LEU A 51 -0.61 10.99 -1.53
CA LEU A 51 -0.07 9.81 -2.21
C LEU A 51 -0.60 9.67 -3.64
N ILE A 52 -1.92 9.77 -3.83
CA ILE A 52 -2.53 9.66 -5.16
C ILE A 52 -1.98 10.73 -6.13
N PRO A 53 -1.93 12.04 -5.77
CA PRO A 53 -1.36 13.06 -6.65
C PRO A 53 0.11 12.81 -7.01
N LYS A 54 0.92 12.35 -6.05
CA LYS A 54 2.33 12.00 -6.33
C LYS A 54 2.46 10.89 -7.35
N ILE A 55 1.66 9.82 -7.22
CA ILE A 55 1.68 8.69 -8.16
C ILE A 55 1.22 9.15 -9.55
N ILE A 56 0.16 9.96 -9.63
CA ILE A 56 -0.32 10.56 -10.88
C ILE A 56 0.80 11.39 -11.54
N LYS A 57 1.50 12.23 -10.77
CA LYS A 57 2.59 13.08 -11.27
C LYS A 57 3.81 12.29 -11.75
N VAL A 58 4.11 11.16 -11.11
CA VAL A 58 5.18 10.25 -11.57
C VAL A 58 4.79 9.58 -12.89
N ARG A 59 3.54 9.15 -13.02
CA ARG A 59 3.03 8.48 -14.22
C ARG A 59 2.82 9.44 -15.40
N TYR A 60 2.40 10.67 -15.12
CA TYR A 60 2.16 11.71 -16.10
C TYR A 60 2.91 13.00 -15.69
N PRO A 61 4.25 13.05 -15.88
CA PRO A 61 5.07 14.19 -15.49
C PRO A 61 4.67 15.50 -16.18
N GLU A 62 4.07 15.39 -17.37
CA GLU A 62 3.64 16.50 -18.21
C GLU A 62 2.45 17.28 -17.67
N LEU A 63 1.65 16.68 -16.77
CA LEU A 63 0.45 17.33 -16.25
C LEU A 63 0.81 18.49 -15.31
N THR A 64 0.09 19.58 -15.42
CA THR A 64 0.15 20.68 -14.45
C THR A 64 -0.47 20.27 -13.11
N GLU A 65 -0.22 21.04 -12.04
CA GLU A 65 -0.80 20.74 -10.71
C GLU A 65 -2.33 20.73 -10.73
N ASP A 66 -2.94 21.63 -11.51
CA ASP A 66 -4.39 21.68 -11.67
C ASP A 66 -4.94 20.44 -12.40
N GLU A 67 -4.28 20.01 -13.47
CA GLU A 67 -4.64 18.80 -14.20
C GLU A 67 -4.45 17.52 -13.35
N VAL A 68 -3.41 17.48 -12.51
CA VAL A 68 -3.22 16.39 -11.54
C VAL A 68 -4.37 16.36 -10.53
N GLU A 69 -4.80 17.52 -10.04
CA GLU A 69 -5.94 17.62 -9.11
C GLU A 69 -7.25 17.18 -9.77
N GLU A 70 -7.47 17.54 -11.02
CA GLU A 70 -8.61 17.05 -11.81
C GLU A 70 -8.59 15.52 -11.89
N VAL A 71 -7.49 14.92 -12.37
CA VAL A 71 -7.35 13.46 -12.49
C VAL A 71 -7.52 12.79 -11.13
N ARG A 72 -6.94 13.35 -10.06
CA ARG A 72 -7.07 12.84 -8.69
C ARG A 72 -8.53 12.76 -8.27
N GLN A 73 -9.31 13.83 -8.43
CA GLN A 73 -10.72 13.85 -8.05
C GLN A 73 -11.50 12.78 -8.81
N HIS A 74 -11.32 12.65 -10.12
CA HIS A 74 -12.00 11.63 -10.93
C HIS A 74 -11.61 10.20 -10.52
N VAL A 75 -10.34 9.94 -10.24
CA VAL A 75 -9.87 8.63 -9.77
C VAL A 75 -10.47 8.27 -8.42
N VAL A 76 -10.46 9.19 -7.47
CA VAL A 76 -10.99 8.98 -6.12
C VAL A 76 -12.49 8.75 -6.18
N VAL A 77 -13.22 9.62 -6.88
CA VAL A 77 -14.67 9.51 -7.12
C VAL A 77 -15.03 8.16 -7.73
N ASP A 78 -14.44 7.80 -8.88
CA ASP A 78 -14.79 6.56 -9.57
C ASP A 78 -14.45 5.33 -8.71
N SER A 79 -13.40 5.40 -7.89
CA SER A 79 -12.99 4.31 -7.00
C SER A 79 -13.92 4.11 -5.81
N VAL A 80 -14.45 5.21 -5.25
CA VAL A 80 -15.43 5.17 -4.16
C VAL A 80 -16.82 4.79 -4.70
N LEU A 81 -17.27 5.43 -5.77
CA LEU A 81 -18.61 5.25 -6.34
C LEU A 81 -18.83 3.86 -6.92
N LYS A 82 -17.89 3.31 -7.70
CA LYS A 82 -18.05 1.95 -8.26
C LYS A 82 -18.20 0.86 -7.19
N LYS A 83 -17.82 1.17 -5.94
CA LYS A 83 -17.86 0.23 -4.81
C LYS A 83 -18.90 0.60 -3.75
N ALA A 84 -19.62 1.70 -3.97
CA ALA A 84 -20.64 2.14 -3.06
C ALA A 84 -21.94 1.36 -3.29
N GLU A 85 -22.64 1.06 -2.20
CA GLU A 85 -23.96 0.44 -2.28
C GLU A 85 -24.99 1.56 -2.43
N ILE A 86 -25.68 1.57 -3.57
CA ILE A 86 -26.79 2.48 -3.81
C ILE A 86 -28.05 1.80 -3.27
N LYS A 87 -28.74 2.48 -2.35
CA LYS A 87 -30.05 2.07 -1.85
C LYS A 87 -31.07 3.13 -2.21
N GLU A 88 -32.13 2.68 -2.87
CA GLU A 88 -33.29 3.52 -3.18
C GLU A 88 -34.36 3.31 -2.12
N THR A 89 -34.91 4.41 -1.61
CA THR A 89 -36.04 4.41 -0.69
C THR A 89 -36.98 5.53 -1.10
N GLY A 90 -38.08 5.16 -1.74
CA GLY A 90 -39.01 6.12 -2.35
C GLY A 90 -38.33 6.93 -3.46
N ASP A 91 -38.50 8.25 -3.43
CA ASP A 91 -37.86 9.19 -4.38
C ASP A 91 -36.41 9.55 -4.02
N GLN A 92 -35.88 9.07 -2.89
CA GLN A 92 -34.54 9.41 -2.43
C GLN A 92 -33.55 8.28 -2.70
N HIS A 93 -32.40 8.66 -3.26
CA HIS A 93 -31.30 7.75 -3.56
C HIS A 93 -30.17 7.97 -2.53
N PHE A 94 -29.80 6.92 -1.82
CA PHE A 94 -28.74 6.96 -0.82
C PHE A 94 -27.53 6.18 -1.30
N ILE A 95 -26.35 6.69 -0.95
CA ILE A 95 -25.08 6.04 -1.23
C ILE A 95 -24.37 5.70 0.08
N ARG A 96 -23.99 4.42 0.22
CA ARG A 96 -23.14 3.96 1.32
C ARG A 96 -21.69 3.85 0.85
N MET A 97 -20.84 4.73 1.36
CA MET A 97 -19.41 4.79 1.08
C MET A 97 -18.65 4.41 2.36
N ALA A 98 -18.20 3.15 2.44
CA ALA A 98 -17.67 2.55 3.67
C ALA A 98 -18.68 2.65 4.83
N ASP A 99 -18.33 3.38 5.90
CA ASP A 99 -19.17 3.61 7.08
C ASP A 99 -20.08 4.84 6.97
N THR A 100 -20.02 5.56 5.85
CA THR A 100 -20.80 6.80 5.66
C THR A 100 -22.03 6.53 4.81
N PHE A 101 -23.18 7.06 5.24
CA PHE A 101 -24.46 7.00 4.52
C PHE A 101 -24.89 8.42 4.17
N VAL A 102 -24.92 8.75 2.88
CA VAL A 102 -25.18 10.11 2.38
C VAL A 102 -26.25 10.08 1.29
N ASN A 103 -27.09 11.11 1.19
CA ASN A 103 -27.96 11.29 0.04
C ASN A 103 -27.10 11.64 -1.19
N ILE A 104 -27.39 11.02 -2.34
CA ILE A 104 -26.68 11.28 -3.60
C ILE A 104 -26.76 12.75 -4.02
N ASP A 105 -27.87 13.43 -3.72
CA ASP A 105 -28.09 14.83 -4.08
C ASP A 105 -27.20 15.81 -3.30
N ASP A 106 -26.69 15.39 -2.14
CA ASP A 106 -25.81 16.16 -1.25
C ASP A 106 -24.36 15.66 -1.26
N LEU A 107 -24.00 14.85 -2.25
CA LEU A 107 -22.65 14.32 -2.39
C LEU A 107 -21.65 15.44 -2.76
N HIS A 108 -20.71 15.72 -1.86
CA HIS A 108 -19.64 16.70 -2.00
C HIS A 108 -18.26 16.01 -2.09
N ILE A 109 -17.34 16.60 -2.85
CA ILE A 109 -15.98 16.05 -3.01
C ILE A 109 -15.24 15.86 -1.67
N ASP A 110 -15.43 16.78 -0.71
CA ASP A 110 -14.79 16.71 0.62
C ASP A 110 -15.20 15.47 1.42
N LEU A 111 -16.44 14.98 1.23
CA LEU A 111 -16.89 13.75 1.88
C LEU A 111 -16.20 12.53 1.29
N ILE A 112 -15.92 12.56 -0.01
CA ILE A 112 -15.24 11.49 -0.72
C ILE A 112 -13.76 11.45 -0.32
N ASP A 113 -13.13 12.62 -0.11
CA ASP A 113 -11.74 12.73 0.32
C ASP A 113 -11.47 12.17 1.73
N ARG A 114 -12.51 11.96 2.54
CA ARG A 114 -12.41 11.31 3.85
C ARG A 114 -12.56 9.80 3.80
N VAL A 115 -12.85 9.23 2.64
CA VAL A 115 -13.00 7.79 2.43
C VAL A 115 -11.77 7.26 1.71
N ASN A 116 -11.21 6.15 2.18
CA ASN A 116 -10.12 5.48 1.47
C ASN A 116 -10.68 4.76 0.22
N PRO A 117 -10.30 5.17 -1.01
CA PRO A 117 -10.82 4.59 -2.26
C PRO A 117 -10.42 3.12 -2.47
N PHE A 118 -9.39 2.64 -1.78
CA PHE A 118 -8.77 1.34 -2.02
C PHE A 118 -8.89 0.35 -0.86
N GLN A 119 -9.61 0.68 0.22
CA GLN A 119 -9.76 -0.20 1.39
C GLN A 119 -10.21 -1.63 1.04
N LYS A 120 -11.29 -1.77 0.27
CA LYS A 120 -11.78 -3.10 -0.17
C LYS A 120 -10.80 -3.81 -1.13
N ALA A 121 -10.05 -3.05 -1.94
CA ALA A 121 -9.04 -3.66 -2.80
C ALA A 121 -7.90 -4.24 -1.96
N PHE A 122 -7.48 -3.54 -0.90
CA PHE A 122 -6.58 -4.09 0.09
C PHE A 122 -7.17 -5.32 0.79
N GLU A 123 -8.44 -5.34 1.16
CA GLU A 123 -9.05 -6.54 1.76
C GLU A 123 -8.99 -7.75 0.83
N VAL A 124 -9.25 -7.56 -0.47
CA VAL A 124 -9.15 -8.64 -1.47
C VAL A 124 -7.69 -9.02 -1.72
N LEU A 125 -6.80 -8.05 -1.82
CA LEU A 125 -5.37 -8.27 -1.97
C LEU A 125 -4.80 -8.97 -0.74
N SER A 126 -5.00 -8.48 0.47
CA SER A 126 -4.58 -9.14 1.72
C SER A 126 -5.16 -10.56 1.90
N LYS A 127 -6.37 -10.83 1.38
CA LYS A 127 -6.95 -12.18 1.36
C LYS A 127 -6.30 -13.10 0.32
N SER A 128 -5.83 -12.56 -0.80
CA SER A 128 -5.20 -13.33 -1.90
C SER A 128 -3.66 -13.37 -1.84
N VAL A 129 -3.05 -12.37 -1.22
CA VAL A 129 -1.63 -12.22 -0.93
C VAL A 129 -1.34 -13.13 0.26
N THR A 130 -0.90 -14.34 -0.06
CA THR A 130 -0.59 -15.41 0.88
C THR A 130 0.32 -14.92 2.00
N ALA A 131 0.21 -15.49 3.21
CA ALA A 131 1.10 -15.24 4.36
C ALA A 131 2.61 -15.20 4.00
N LYS A 132 3.00 -15.87 2.90
CA LYS A 132 4.35 -15.86 2.33
C LYS A 132 4.83 -14.49 1.83
N VAL A 133 3.97 -13.67 1.21
CA VAL A 133 4.35 -12.33 0.71
C VAL A 133 4.37 -11.31 1.85
N LEU A 134 3.37 -11.37 2.74
CA LEU A 134 3.39 -10.60 4.00
C LEU A 134 4.63 -10.91 4.84
N LYS A 135 5.03 -12.19 4.91
CA LYS A 135 6.26 -12.63 5.56
C LYS A 135 7.51 -12.08 4.87
N VAL A 136 7.59 -12.09 3.54
CA VAL A 136 8.73 -11.51 2.80
C VAL A 136 8.83 -9.99 2.99
N ILE A 137 7.69 -9.28 3.05
CA ILE A 137 7.66 -7.84 3.35
C ILE A 137 8.11 -7.57 4.79
N GLN A 138 7.63 -8.34 5.78
CA GLN A 138 8.11 -8.25 7.17
C GLN A 138 9.62 -8.53 7.27
N GLU A 139 10.11 -9.60 6.65
CA GLU A 139 11.53 -9.97 6.60
C GLU A 139 12.37 -8.86 5.97
N SER A 140 11.86 -8.17 4.93
CA SER A 140 12.58 -7.09 4.23
C SER A 140 12.61 -5.80 5.05
N ILE A 141 11.54 -5.48 5.77
CA ILE A 141 11.45 -4.32 6.68
C ILE A 141 12.37 -4.53 7.89
N GLU A 142 12.40 -5.74 8.45
CA GLU A 142 13.30 -6.11 9.54
C GLU A 142 14.77 -6.10 9.09
N ALA A 143 15.08 -6.64 7.91
CA ALA A 143 16.43 -6.58 7.34
C ALA A 143 16.96 -5.15 7.14
N THR A 144 16.08 -4.19 6.85
CA THR A 144 16.45 -2.77 6.72
C THR A 144 16.74 -2.10 8.08
N ARG A 145 16.20 -2.66 9.18
CA ARG A 145 16.44 -2.19 10.55
C ARG A 145 17.64 -2.84 11.24
N ILE A 146 18.11 -3.99 10.74
CA ILE A 146 19.22 -4.73 11.33
C ILE A 146 20.54 -4.12 10.84
N GLN A 147 21.17 -3.29 11.67
CA GLN A 147 22.59 -2.98 11.54
C GLN A 147 23.37 -4.12 12.22
N MET A 148 23.84 -5.07 11.43
CA MET A 148 24.71 -6.16 11.88
C MET A 148 25.92 -6.24 10.96
N ASP A 149 27.09 -6.36 11.56
CA ASP A 149 28.36 -6.47 10.87
C ASP A 149 28.78 -7.95 10.70
N PHE A 150 29.63 -8.22 9.71
CA PHE A 150 30.15 -9.55 9.41
C PHE A 150 30.93 -10.16 10.58
N GLU A 151 31.68 -9.33 11.33
CA GLU A 151 32.41 -9.77 12.52
C GLU A 151 31.45 -10.24 13.64
N GLU A 152 30.33 -9.54 13.82
CA GLU A 152 29.29 -9.94 14.78
C GLU A 152 28.60 -11.26 14.35
N ALA A 153 28.30 -11.39 13.05
CA ALA A 153 27.70 -12.60 12.50
C ALA A 153 28.60 -13.84 12.66
N LYS A 154 29.92 -13.67 12.51
CA LYS A 154 30.92 -14.73 12.69
C LYS A 154 30.99 -15.24 14.13
N ILE A 155 30.81 -14.35 15.12
CA ILE A 155 30.78 -14.71 16.55
C ILE A 155 29.48 -15.43 16.90
N LEU A 156 28.35 -15.05 16.28
CA LEU A 156 27.04 -15.65 16.54
C LEU A 156 26.84 -16.99 15.83
N TRP A 157 27.51 -17.24 14.70
CA TRP A 157 27.31 -18.45 13.89
C TRP A 157 27.54 -19.77 14.66
N PRO A 158 28.62 -19.95 15.44
CA PRO A 158 28.79 -21.16 16.26
C PRO A 158 27.66 -21.35 17.27
N LYS A 159 27.17 -20.26 17.88
CA LYS A 159 26.06 -20.28 18.85
C LYS A 159 24.73 -20.64 18.18
N ILE A 160 24.50 -20.18 16.95
CA ILE A 160 23.32 -20.55 16.15
C ILE A 160 23.36 -22.05 15.82
N GLN A 161 24.52 -22.59 15.44
CA GLN A 161 24.68 -24.02 15.17
C GLN A 161 24.42 -24.86 16.43
N GLU A 162 24.89 -24.41 17.58
CA GLU A 162 24.63 -25.05 18.87
C GLU A 162 23.16 -24.98 19.29
N PHE A 163 22.51 -23.83 19.06
CA PHE A 163 21.08 -23.64 19.30
C PHE A 163 20.23 -24.58 18.42
N MET A 164 20.55 -24.67 17.12
CA MET A 164 19.85 -25.58 16.21
C MET A 164 20.06 -27.05 16.56
N LYS A 165 21.25 -27.44 17.07
CA LYS A 165 21.50 -28.80 17.55
C LYS A 165 20.71 -29.12 18.82
N THR A 166 20.59 -28.16 19.73
CA THR A 166 19.97 -28.37 21.05
C THR A 166 18.44 -28.33 20.97
N LEU A 167 17.88 -27.40 20.20
CA LEU A 167 16.43 -27.14 20.15
C LEU A 167 15.76 -27.64 18.87
N ASN A 168 16.55 -28.17 17.92
CA ASN A 168 16.10 -28.72 16.63
C ASN A 168 15.17 -27.77 15.84
N ARG A 169 15.34 -26.46 16.04
CA ARG A 169 14.58 -25.38 15.39
C ARG A 169 15.48 -24.17 15.10
N GLU A 170 15.14 -23.40 14.07
CA GLU A 170 15.79 -22.12 13.82
C GLU A 170 15.40 -21.09 14.90
N PRO A 171 16.33 -20.22 15.34
CA PRO A 171 16.03 -19.06 16.18
C PRO A 171 14.90 -18.20 15.60
N SER A 172 13.99 -17.73 16.44
CA SER A 172 12.85 -16.91 16.03
C SER A 172 13.03 -15.43 16.34
N LEU A 173 12.68 -14.56 15.38
CA LEU A 173 12.63 -13.10 15.55
C LEU A 173 11.54 -12.65 16.53
N HIS A 174 10.57 -13.53 16.82
CA HIS A 174 9.48 -13.27 17.76
C HIS A 174 9.71 -13.91 19.13
N SER A 175 10.92 -14.41 19.41
CA SER A 175 11.23 -14.94 20.74
C SER A 175 11.28 -13.83 21.78
N ASN A 176 10.89 -14.15 23.01
CA ASN A 176 11.05 -13.23 24.15
C ASN A 176 12.52 -13.14 24.61
N ASP A 177 13.36 -14.11 24.21
CA ASP A 177 14.79 -14.09 24.53
C ASP A 177 15.55 -13.13 23.58
N PRO A 178 16.20 -12.08 24.11
CA PRO A 178 17.02 -11.17 23.31
C PRO A 178 18.13 -11.88 22.52
N LEU A 179 18.70 -12.97 23.06
CA LEU A 179 19.76 -13.72 22.40
C LEU A 179 19.21 -14.53 21.22
N GLU A 180 18.06 -15.20 21.38
CA GLU A 180 17.38 -15.92 20.29
C GLU A 180 16.98 -14.98 19.16
N ARG A 181 16.46 -13.80 19.50
CA ARG A 181 16.15 -12.76 18.52
C ARG A 181 17.38 -12.31 17.73
N ARG A 182 18.49 -12.01 18.42
CA ARG A 182 19.73 -11.56 17.75
C ARG A 182 20.32 -12.65 16.85
N MET A 183 20.22 -13.91 17.26
CA MET A 183 20.58 -15.06 16.43
C MET A 183 19.70 -15.18 15.18
N ALA A 184 18.41 -14.91 15.29
CA ALA A 184 17.48 -14.91 14.16
C ALA A 184 17.77 -13.75 13.19
N GLU A 185 18.07 -12.56 13.70
CA GLU A 185 18.52 -11.40 12.90
C GLU A 185 19.79 -11.74 12.10
N CYS A 186 20.72 -12.49 12.69
CA CYS A 186 21.97 -12.90 12.05
C CYS A 186 21.73 -13.85 10.86
N ILE A 187 20.78 -14.77 11.00
CA ILE A 187 20.38 -15.68 9.91
C ILE A 187 19.78 -14.88 8.74
N VAL A 188 18.95 -13.87 9.02
CA VAL A 188 18.35 -13.01 7.99
C VAL A 188 19.45 -12.22 7.26
N TYR A 189 20.38 -11.61 7.99
CA TYR A 189 21.52 -10.90 7.43
C TYR A 189 22.37 -11.79 6.50
N LEU A 190 22.74 -13.00 6.93
CA LEU A 190 23.54 -13.94 6.14
C LEU A 190 22.80 -14.45 4.88
N LYS A 191 21.49 -14.68 4.97
CA LYS A 191 20.65 -15.05 3.81
C LYS A 191 20.59 -13.93 2.79
N GLU A 192 20.51 -12.68 3.23
CA GLU A 192 20.48 -11.50 2.36
C GLU A 192 21.84 -11.24 1.69
N GLU A 193 22.95 -11.33 2.43
CA GLU A 193 24.30 -11.25 1.87
C GLU A 193 24.54 -12.33 0.80
N LYS A 194 24.03 -13.54 1.01
CA LYS A 194 24.09 -14.61 0.00
C LYS A 194 23.27 -14.27 -1.25
N ARG A 195 22.08 -13.68 -1.08
CA ARG A 195 21.23 -13.22 -2.21
C ARG A 195 21.90 -12.11 -3.01
N LYS A 196 22.48 -11.11 -2.34
CA LYS A 196 23.23 -10.01 -2.99
C LYS A 196 24.43 -10.53 -3.79
N LYS A 197 25.21 -11.46 -3.24
CA LYS A 197 26.34 -12.08 -3.96
C LYS A 197 25.90 -12.91 -5.17
N ALA A 198 24.75 -13.58 -5.08
CA ALA A 198 24.19 -14.32 -6.22
C ALA A 198 23.67 -13.39 -7.32
N ALA A 199 23.08 -12.24 -6.96
CA ALA A 199 22.58 -11.24 -7.90
C ALA A 199 23.69 -10.43 -8.58
N SER A 200 24.87 -10.31 -7.97
CA SER A 200 26.03 -9.61 -8.55
C SER A 200 26.91 -10.49 -9.45
N ASN A 201 26.67 -11.81 -9.47
CA ASN A 201 27.45 -12.80 -10.23
C ASN A 201 26.68 -13.39 -11.43
N GLY A 202 25.55 -12.78 -11.83
CA GLY A 202 24.77 -13.12 -13.02
C GLY A 202 24.57 -11.88 -13.89
#